data_AF-A0A0F4GYS6-F1
#
_entry.id   AF-A0A0F4GYS6-F1
#
_cell.length_a   1.000
_cell.length_b   1.000
_cell.length_c   1.000
_cell.angle_alpha   90.00
_cell.angle_beta   90.00
_cell.angle_gamma   90.00
#
_symmetry.space_group_name_H-M   'P 1'
#
loop_
_entity.id
_entity.type
_entity.pdbx_description
1 polymer ?
#
loop_
_entity_poly.entity_id
_entity_poly.type
_entity_poly.pdbx_seq_one_letter_code
_entity_poly.pdbx_strand_id
1 'polypeptide(L)'
;MHEGERTSLSSQITRCYSDNKNSAFRAHLAICSFGGKLKERFDEVLKGTYLSWKGVRTFPEPFVEVAAKAKEWMGDEGGGKLKGVFDRPNDPTEEEIEQLKAAGEVVYLTSEATSDLTELKPYSTYIIGGLVDKNRAKGICFKRATQAGIKTARLPIGEFMEMQSRKVLATNHVNEIMVKWLECGDWAAAFMKAIPKRKGG
;
A
#
# COMPACT_ATOMS: atom_id res chain seq x y z
N MET A 1 8.52 16.14 -9.39
CA MET A 1 7.08 16.35 -9.15
C MET A 1 6.81 17.83 -9.04
N HIS A 2 5.97 18.39 -9.92
CA HIS A 2 5.53 19.79 -9.86
C HIS A 2 4.52 20.02 -8.73
N GLU A 3 4.13 21.27 -8.48
CA GLU A 3 3.27 21.62 -7.35
C GLU A 3 1.88 20.97 -7.40
N GLY A 4 1.21 21.00 -8.55
CA GLY A 4 -0.08 20.34 -8.73
C GLY A 4 -0.01 18.82 -8.51
N GLU A 5 1.09 18.19 -8.93
CA GLU A 5 1.34 16.76 -8.70
C GLU A 5 1.55 16.47 -7.20
N ARG A 6 2.30 17.33 -6.48
CA ARG A 6 2.48 17.20 -5.02
C ARG A 6 1.18 17.41 -4.26
N THR A 7 0.37 18.36 -4.71
CA THR A 7 -0.98 18.59 -4.18
C THR A 7 -1.84 17.35 -4.33
N SER A 8 -1.84 16.75 -5.51
CA SER A 8 -2.55 15.49 -5.76
C SER A 8 -2.03 14.36 -4.88
N LEU A 9 -0.71 14.16 -4.77
CA LEU A 9 -0.15 13.11 -3.93
C LEU A 9 -0.55 13.28 -2.47
N SER A 10 -0.50 14.51 -1.93
CA SER A 10 -0.92 14.79 -0.56
C SER A 10 -2.39 14.42 -0.33
N SER A 11 -3.29 14.79 -1.25
CA SER A 11 -4.69 14.37 -1.18
C SER A 11 -4.87 12.85 -1.28
N GLN A 12 -4.08 12.18 -2.14
CA GLN A 12 -4.12 10.72 -2.27
C GLN A 12 -3.67 10.00 -0.99
N ILE A 13 -2.61 10.47 -0.33
CA ILE A 13 -2.16 9.89 0.95
C ILE A 13 -3.21 10.09 2.04
N THR A 14 -3.81 11.28 2.14
CA THR A 14 -4.92 11.52 3.07
C THR A 14 -6.11 10.60 2.78
N ARG A 15 -6.38 10.32 1.50
CA ARG A 15 -7.39 9.36 1.10
C ARG A 15 -7.03 7.94 1.51
N CYS A 16 -5.77 7.51 1.35
CA CYS A 16 -5.30 6.21 1.84
C CYS A 16 -5.58 6.02 3.34
N TYR A 17 -5.28 7.04 4.15
CA TYR A 17 -5.60 7.01 5.58
C TYR A 17 -7.10 6.90 5.83
N SER A 18 -7.92 7.71 5.14
CA SER A 18 -9.37 7.67 5.27
C SER A 18 -9.94 6.30 4.93
N ASP A 19 -9.53 5.70 3.80
CA ASP A 19 -10.03 4.40 3.36
C ASP A 19 -9.60 3.28 4.31
N ASN A 20 -8.34 3.30 4.78
CA ASN A 20 -7.83 2.35 5.75
C ASN A 20 -8.46 2.51 7.15
N LYS A 21 -8.80 3.73 7.56
CA LYS A 21 -9.51 3.97 8.84
C LYS A 21 -10.92 3.39 8.82
N ASN A 22 -11.59 3.48 7.68
CA ASN A 22 -13.00 3.12 7.51
C ASN A 22 -13.20 1.68 6.98
N SER A 23 -12.14 0.92 6.75
CA SER A 23 -12.23 -0.48 6.33
C SER A 23 -12.54 -1.42 7.49
N ALA A 24 -13.07 -2.60 7.16
CA ALA A 24 -13.33 -3.65 8.16
C ALA A 24 -12.02 -4.16 8.79
N PHE A 25 -10.96 -4.27 7.98
CA PHE A 25 -9.63 -4.67 8.41
C PHE A 25 -8.63 -3.60 8.01
N ARG A 26 -7.80 -3.17 8.96
CA ARG A 26 -6.84 -2.08 8.78
C ARG A 26 -5.44 -2.63 8.59
N ALA A 27 -4.73 -2.11 7.61
CA ALA A 27 -3.29 -2.30 7.48
C ALA A 27 -2.53 -1.28 8.33
N HIS A 28 -1.28 -1.61 8.68
CA HIS A 28 -0.31 -0.60 9.14
C HIS A 28 0.18 0.20 7.94
N LEU A 29 0.03 1.52 7.97
CA LEU A 29 0.54 2.40 6.92
C LEU A 29 1.86 3.05 7.36
N ALA A 30 2.81 3.12 6.44
CA ALA A 30 4.05 3.85 6.62
C ALA A 30 4.30 4.77 5.42
N ILE A 31 4.65 6.03 5.69
CA ILE A 31 5.07 7.01 4.68
C ILE A 31 6.58 7.18 4.82
N CYS A 32 7.34 6.55 3.93
CA CYS A 32 8.81 6.64 3.89
C CYS A 32 9.29 7.82 3.04
N SER A 33 10.54 8.21 3.20
CA SER A 33 11.14 9.39 2.55
C SER A 33 10.27 10.65 2.72
N PHE A 34 9.59 10.75 3.85
CA PHE A 34 8.65 11.81 4.14
C PHE A 34 9.40 13.07 4.60
N GLY A 35 9.54 14.01 3.69
CA GLY A 35 10.26 15.26 3.92
C GLY A 35 10.03 16.29 2.81
N GLY A 36 10.84 17.34 2.84
CA GLY A 36 10.83 18.44 1.87
C GLY A 36 9.43 19.01 1.62
N LYS A 37 9.18 19.40 0.35
CA LYS A 37 7.93 20.07 -0.07
C LYS A 37 6.65 19.26 0.15
N LEU A 38 6.74 17.94 0.27
CA LEU A 38 5.56 17.12 0.61
C LEU A 38 5.21 17.28 2.09
N LYS A 39 6.21 17.20 2.97
CA LYS A 39 6.01 17.40 4.41
C LYS A 39 5.57 18.83 4.73
N GLU A 40 6.21 19.84 4.13
CA GLU A 40 5.82 21.25 4.27
C GLU A 40 4.33 21.45 3.98
N ARG A 41 3.83 20.84 2.88
CA ARG A 41 2.42 20.87 2.54
C ARG A 41 1.54 20.18 3.57
N PHE A 42 1.96 19.03 4.11
CA PHE A 42 1.21 18.35 5.17
C PHE A 42 1.11 19.22 6.42
N ASP A 43 2.21 19.87 6.81
CA ASP A 43 2.24 20.76 7.96
C ASP A 43 1.31 21.96 7.76
N GLU A 44 1.30 22.55 6.56
CA GLU A 44 0.43 23.69 6.21
C GLU A 44 -1.05 23.30 6.14
N VAL A 45 -1.37 22.26 5.37
CA VAL A 45 -2.76 21.88 5.04
C VAL A 45 -3.43 21.13 6.19
N LEU A 46 -2.71 20.23 6.85
CA LEU A 46 -3.25 19.37 7.90
C LEU A 46 -2.92 19.89 9.31
N LYS A 47 -2.08 20.93 9.45
CA LYS A 47 -1.77 21.60 10.72
C LYS A 47 -1.43 20.62 11.85
N GLY A 48 -0.61 19.61 11.54
CA GLY A 48 -0.18 18.58 12.48
C GLY A 48 -1.20 17.47 12.79
N THR A 49 -2.43 17.53 12.28
CA THR A 49 -3.45 16.48 12.52
C THR A 49 -3.03 15.09 12.03
N TYR A 50 -2.16 15.02 11.01
CA TYR A 50 -1.61 13.77 10.50
C TYR A 50 -0.71 13.03 11.50
N LEU A 51 -0.13 13.74 12.47
CA LEU A 51 0.69 13.15 13.54
C LEU A 51 -0.16 12.31 14.51
N SER A 52 -1.47 12.55 14.55
CA SER A 52 -2.42 11.80 15.39
C SER A 52 -3.13 10.67 14.64
N TRP A 53 -2.73 10.38 13.40
CA TRP A 53 -3.32 9.30 12.61
C TRP A 53 -2.97 7.93 13.20
N LYS A 54 -3.99 7.24 13.72
CA LYS A 54 -3.84 5.88 14.25
C LYS A 54 -3.43 4.90 13.15
N GLY A 55 -2.41 4.09 13.43
CA GLY A 55 -1.91 3.06 12.51
C GLY A 55 -1.12 3.63 11.32
N VAL A 56 -0.71 4.90 11.37
CA VAL A 56 0.14 5.54 10.36
C VAL A 56 1.44 5.98 11.00
N ARG A 57 2.58 5.72 10.32
CA ARG A 57 3.91 6.17 10.73
C ARG A 57 4.56 6.94 9.58
N THR A 58 5.33 7.98 9.91
CA THR A 58 6.10 8.76 8.92
C THR A 58 7.58 8.64 9.20
N PHE A 59 8.38 8.47 8.16
CA PHE A 59 9.81 8.21 8.24
C PHE A 59 10.57 9.04 7.20
N PRO A 60 11.66 9.76 7.56
CA PRO A 60 12.55 10.36 6.58
C PRO A 60 13.36 9.32 5.79
N GLU A 61 13.52 8.10 6.32
CA GLU A 61 14.33 7.03 5.74
C GLU A 61 13.72 6.44 4.45
N PRO A 62 14.54 5.86 3.55
CA PRO A 62 14.06 5.22 2.33
C PRO A 62 13.24 3.95 2.62
N PHE A 63 12.47 3.52 1.61
CA PHE A 63 11.56 2.38 1.72
C PHE A 63 12.24 1.07 2.15
N VAL A 64 13.53 0.87 1.84
CA VAL A 64 14.28 -0.34 2.23
C VAL A 64 14.40 -0.42 3.76
N GLU A 65 14.84 0.67 4.39
CA GLU A 65 15.01 0.75 5.84
C GLU A 65 13.66 0.71 6.54
N VAL A 66 12.66 1.43 6.01
CA VAL A 66 11.31 1.43 6.59
C VAL A 66 10.66 0.05 6.50
N ALA A 67 10.89 -0.70 5.42
CA ALA A 67 10.41 -2.07 5.30
C ALA A 67 11.10 -3.02 6.31
N ALA A 68 12.37 -2.79 6.64
CA ALA A 68 13.05 -3.54 7.70
C ALA A 68 12.43 -3.24 9.07
N LYS A 69 12.27 -1.96 9.42
CA LYS A 69 11.58 -1.54 10.65
C LYS A 69 10.14 -2.09 10.71
N ALA A 70 9.48 -2.23 9.56
CA ALA A 70 8.13 -2.76 9.50
C ALA A 70 8.00 -4.21 9.97
N LYS A 71 9.04 -5.03 9.73
CA LYS A 71 9.06 -6.40 10.22
C LYS A 71 9.06 -6.46 11.75
N GLU A 72 9.78 -5.55 12.39
CA GLU A 72 9.87 -5.47 13.86
C GLU A 72 8.50 -5.14 14.46
N TRP A 73 7.91 -3.98 14.10
CA TRP A 73 6.65 -3.56 14.74
C TRP A 73 5.44 -4.42 14.38
N MET A 74 5.49 -5.15 13.26
CA MET A 74 4.45 -6.14 12.93
C MET A 74 4.57 -7.41 13.78
N GLY A 75 5.77 -7.71 14.28
CA GLY A 75 6.03 -8.87 15.13
C GLY A 75 5.82 -8.63 16.62
N ASP A 76 5.77 -7.37 17.04
CA ASP A 76 5.57 -6.94 18.43
C ASP A 76 4.07 -6.88 18.81
N GLU A 77 3.79 -6.56 20.09
CA GLU A 77 2.42 -6.35 20.60
C GLU A 77 1.63 -5.28 19.81
N GLY A 78 2.35 -4.32 19.21
CA GLY A 78 1.79 -3.27 18.36
C GLY A 78 1.39 -3.73 16.95
N GLY A 79 1.70 -4.98 16.56
CA GLY A 79 1.44 -5.56 15.24
C GLY A 79 -0.02 -5.89 14.98
N GLY A 80 -0.83 -6.00 16.03
CA GLY A 80 -2.25 -6.34 15.94
C GLY A 80 -2.50 -7.84 15.85
N LYS A 81 -3.69 -8.23 15.39
CA LYS A 81 -4.12 -9.64 15.29
C LYS A 81 -4.44 -10.00 13.85
N LEU A 82 -4.19 -11.26 13.48
CA LEU A 82 -4.64 -11.82 12.21
C LEU A 82 -6.17 -11.88 12.22
N LYS A 83 -6.80 -11.23 11.22
CA LYS A 83 -8.25 -11.11 11.09
C LYS A 83 -8.67 -11.09 9.62
N GLY A 84 -9.96 -11.27 9.38
CA GLY A 84 -10.54 -11.27 8.05
C GLY A 84 -10.09 -12.48 7.25
N VAL A 85 -9.49 -12.23 6.10
CA VAL A 85 -8.90 -13.29 5.24
C VAL A 85 -7.80 -14.09 5.93
N PHE A 86 -7.23 -13.58 7.03
CA PHE A 86 -6.20 -14.25 7.81
C PHE A 86 -6.73 -14.88 9.12
N ASP A 87 -8.04 -14.83 9.37
CA ASP A 87 -8.63 -15.42 10.57
C ASP A 87 -8.49 -16.95 10.52
N ARG A 88 -8.23 -17.56 11.68
CA ARG A 88 -8.06 -19.01 11.82
C ARG A 88 -9.07 -19.55 12.83
N PRO A 89 -9.51 -20.82 12.71
CA PRO A 89 -10.43 -21.43 13.67
C PRO A 89 -9.90 -21.45 15.11
N ASN A 90 -8.58 -21.61 15.26
CA ASN A 90 -7.87 -21.59 16.54
C ASN A 90 -6.78 -20.52 16.49
N ASP A 91 -6.46 -19.95 17.65
CA ASP A 91 -5.31 -19.06 17.78
C ASP A 91 -4.03 -19.81 17.40
N PRO A 92 -3.16 -19.22 16.56
CA PRO A 92 -1.94 -19.88 16.11
C PRO A 92 -0.96 -20.08 17.27
N THR A 93 -0.22 -21.19 17.23
CA THR A 93 0.86 -21.44 18.20
C THR A 93 2.02 -20.45 17.99
N GLU A 94 2.91 -20.32 18.99
CA GLU A 94 4.11 -19.50 18.86
C GLU A 94 4.99 -19.94 17.67
N GLU A 95 5.12 -21.25 17.44
CA GLU A 95 5.85 -21.80 16.30
C GLU A 95 5.22 -21.41 14.95
N GLU A 96 3.88 -21.46 14.85
CA GLU A 96 3.18 -21.03 13.64
C GLU A 96 3.33 -19.53 13.40
N ILE A 97 3.29 -18.71 14.46
CA ILE A 97 3.51 -17.27 14.36
C ILE A 97 4.92 -16.99 13.83
N GLU A 98 5.93 -17.69 14.34
CA GLU A 98 7.31 -17.51 13.88
C GLU A 98 7.49 -17.95 12.42
N GLN A 99 6.85 -19.05 12.01
CA GLN A 99 6.82 -19.46 10.61
C GLN A 99 6.16 -18.43 9.70
N LEU A 100 5.05 -17.82 10.13
CA LEU A 100 4.38 -16.75 9.39
C LEU A 100 5.24 -15.49 9.30
N LYS A 101 5.94 -15.11 10.38
CA LYS A 101 6.90 -13.99 10.39
C LYS A 101 8.04 -14.25 9.41
N ALA A 102 8.61 -15.45 9.43
CA ALA A 102 9.69 -15.86 8.53
C ALA A 102 9.26 -15.92 7.06
N ALA A 103 7.99 -16.29 6.80
CA ALA A 103 7.39 -16.30 5.46
C ALA A 103 7.01 -14.91 4.94
N GLY A 104 7.04 -13.88 5.79
CA GLY A 104 6.72 -12.51 5.44
C GLY A 104 7.66 -11.94 4.38
N GLU A 105 7.11 -11.28 3.37
CA GLU A 105 7.84 -10.76 2.23
C GLU A 105 7.83 -9.24 2.12
N VAL A 106 8.78 -8.67 1.38
CA VAL A 106 8.79 -7.26 1.01
C VAL A 106 8.63 -7.17 -0.50
N VAL A 107 7.54 -6.57 -0.96
CA VAL A 107 7.17 -6.53 -2.38
C VAL A 107 6.92 -5.10 -2.80
N TYR A 108 7.60 -4.65 -3.86
CA TYR A 108 7.34 -3.36 -4.49
C TYR A 108 6.30 -3.52 -5.61
N LEU A 109 5.18 -2.82 -5.49
CA LEU A 109 4.10 -2.83 -6.47
C LEU A 109 4.41 -1.88 -7.63
N THR A 110 4.47 -2.43 -8.85
CA THR A 110 4.77 -1.67 -10.07
C THR A 110 4.18 -2.34 -11.29
N SER A 111 3.64 -1.56 -12.23
CA SER A 111 2.98 -2.07 -13.44
C SER A 111 3.89 -2.85 -14.38
N GLU A 112 5.19 -2.59 -14.34
CA GLU A 112 6.22 -3.17 -15.19
C GLU A 112 6.76 -4.52 -14.66
N ALA A 113 6.32 -4.96 -13.48
CA ALA A 113 6.72 -6.27 -12.97
C ALA A 113 6.21 -7.40 -13.86
N THR A 114 6.99 -8.47 -13.99
CA THR A 114 6.66 -9.63 -14.83
C THR A 114 5.70 -10.61 -14.17
N SER A 115 5.70 -10.67 -12.83
CA SER A 115 4.82 -11.51 -12.02
C SER A 115 3.63 -10.73 -11.44
N ASP A 116 2.47 -11.39 -11.40
CA ASP A 116 1.29 -10.89 -10.71
C ASP A 116 1.35 -11.14 -9.20
N LEU A 117 0.76 -10.24 -8.43
CA LEU A 117 0.52 -10.43 -7.00
C LEU A 117 -0.73 -11.28 -6.83
N THR A 118 -0.57 -12.55 -6.44
CA THR A 118 -1.68 -13.51 -6.32
C THR A 118 -2.44 -13.41 -5.02
N GLU A 119 -1.77 -13.05 -3.92
CA GLU A 119 -2.37 -12.93 -2.59
C GLU A 119 -1.60 -11.92 -1.73
N LEU A 120 -2.26 -11.40 -0.69
CA LEU A 120 -1.57 -10.73 0.41
C LEU A 120 -1.25 -11.75 1.51
N LYS A 121 -0.09 -11.60 2.15
CA LYS A 121 0.36 -12.47 3.24
C LYS A 121 0.48 -11.71 4.55
N PRO A 122 0.26 -12.39 5.70
CA PRO A 122 0.66 -11.88 7.00
C PRO A 122 2.13 -11.46 7.04
N TYR A 123 2.47 -10.55 7.96
CA TYR A 123 3.84 -10.09 8.22
C TYR A 123 4.61 -9.59 6.97
N SER A 124 3.88 -9.22 5.91
CA SER A 124 4.46 -8.79 4.64
C SER A 124 4.28 -7.29 4.43
N THR A 125 5.28 -6.66 3.80
CA THR A 125 5.28 -5.24 3.47
C THR A 125 5.11 -5.04 1.97
N TYR A 126 4.06 -4.32 1.58
CA TYR A 126 3.78 -3.97 0.19
C TYR A 126 4.03 -2.50 -0.05
N ILE A 127 4.98 -2.18 -0.93
CA ILE A 127 5.43 -0.81 -1.19
C ILE A 127 4.69 -0.27 -2.41
N ILE A 128 4.06 0.90 -2.24
CA ILE A 128 3.38 1.62 -3.32
C ILE A 128 4.21 2.86 -3.68
N GLY A 129 4.43 3.08 -4.98
CA GLY A 129 5.06 4.31 -5.45
C GLY A 129 4.24 5.56 -5.13
N GLY A 130 4.76 6.44 -4.26
CA GLY A 130 4.18 7.75 -3.97
C GLY A 130 4.51 8.77 -5.07
N LEU A 131 3.99 8.55 -6.27
CA LEU A 131 4.27 9.37 -7.45
C LEU A 131 2.98 9.72 -8.19
N VAL A 132 2.82 10.99 -8.54
CA VAL A 132 1.78 11.46 -9.48
C VAL A 132 2.47 12.09 -10.67
N ASP A 133 2.60 11.33 -11.75
CA ASP A 133 3.32 11.77 -12.95
C ASP A 133 2.55 11.48 -14.25
N LYS A 134 1.34 10.91 -14.15
CA LYS A 134 0.54 10.40 -15.27
C LYS A 134 1.32 9.37 -16.11
N ASN A 135 2.15 8.54 -15.48
CA ASN A 135 3.02 7.55 -16.11
C ASN A 135 4.03 8.15 -17.10
N ARG A 136 4.51 9.37 -16.82
CA ARG A 136 5.55 10.05 -17.60
C ARG A 136 6.93 9.40 -17.38
N ALA A 137 7.21 8.97 -16.16
CA ALA A 137 8.45 8.30 -15.76
C ALA A 137 8.27 6.77 -15.74
N LYS A 138 7.97 6.20 -16.91
CA LYS A 138 7.76 4.75 -17.07
C LYS A 138 8.90 3.94 -16.44
N GLY A 139 8.54 2.90 -15.67
CA GLY A 139 9.51 1.99 -15.06
C GLY A 139 10.36 2.56 -13.92
N ILE A 140 10.13 3.79 -13.44
CA ILE A 140 10.97 4.37 -12.37
C ILE A 140 10.86 3.57 -11.05
N CYS A 141 9.66 3.13 -10.68
CA CYS A 141 9.42 2.31 -9.50
C CYS A 141 10.08 0.93 -9.65
N PHE A 142 9.86 0.26 -10.78
CA PHE A 142 10.50 -1.01 -11.09
C PHE A 142 12.03 -0.95 -11.05
N LYS A 143 12.63 0.09 -11.65
CA LYS A 143 14.09 0.29 -11.62
C LYS A 143 14.59 0.50 -10.18
N ARG A 144 13.91 1.32 -9.38
CA ARG A 144 14.29 1.56 -7.97
C ARG A 144 14.21 0.28 -7.14
N ALA A 145 13.15 -0.51 -7.32
CA ALA A 145 12.97 -1.77 -6.61
C ALA A 145 14.04 -2.80 -6.97
N THR A 146 14.31 -2.99 -8.27
CA THR A 146 15.31 -3.95 -8.75
C THR A 146 16.73 -3.54 -8.35
N GLN A 147 17.07 -2.25 -8.40
CA GLN A 147 18.35 -1.74 -7.89
C GLN A 147 18.54 -1.98 -6.39
N ALA A 148 17.45 -1.97 -5.62
CA ALA A 148 17.46 -2.27 -4.19
C ALA A 148 17.35 -3.77 -3.89
N GLY A 149 17.32 -4.65 -4.90
CA GLY A 149 17.15 -6.10 -4.71
C GLY A 149 15.79 -6.51 -4.15
N ILE A 150 14.77 -5.65 -4.23
CA ILE A 150 13.43 -5.94 -3.71
C ILE A 150 12.59 -6.67 -4.76
N LYS A 151 11.85 -7.70 -4.32
CA LYS A 151 10.87 -8.42 -5.13
C LYS A 151 9.84 -7.45 -5.69
N THR A 152 9.49 -7.59 -6.96
CA THR A 152 8.45 -6.78 -7.60
C THR A 152 7.25 -7.63 -7.97
N ALA A 153 6.06 -7.03 -7.92
CA ALA A 153 4.84 -7.63 -8.46
C ALA A 153 3.93 -6.53 -9.01
N ARG A 154 3.12 -6.87 -10.00
CA ARG A 154 2.03 -6.01 -10.46
C ARG A 154 0.72 -6.51 -9.84
N LEU A 155 -0.24 -5.62 -9.67
CA LEU A 155 -1.60 -6.07 -9.35
C LEU A 155 -2.15 -6.89 -10.53
N PRO A 156 -2.95 -7.94 -10.30
CA PRO A 156 -3.52 -8.79 -11.35
C PRO A 156 -4.70 -8.09 -12.04
N ILE A 157 -4.46 -6.91 -12.62
CA ILE A 157 -5.50 -6.05 -13.18
C ILE A 157 -5.84 -6.47 -14.63
N GLY A 158 -4.99 -7.25 -15.29
CA GLY A 158 -5.09 -7.58 -16.72
C GLY A 158 -6.45 -8.13 -17.16
N GLU A 159 -7.08 -8.94 -16.31
CA GLU A 159 -8.39 -9.56 -16.58
C GLU A 159 -9.58 -8.64 -16.25
N PHE A 160 -9.38 -7.59 -15.44
CA PHE A 160 -10.44 -6.71 -14.95
C PHE A 160 -10.51 -5.36 -15.69
N MET A 161 -9.51 -5.06 -16.52
CA MET A 161 -9.32 -3.76 -17.18
C MET A 161 -9.64 -3.70 -18.67
N GLU A 162 -10.33 -4.69 -19.24
CA GLU A 162 -10.81 -4.59 -20.63
C GLU A 162 -11.73 -3.36 -20.87
N MET A 163 -12.19 -2.70 -19.80
CA MET A 163 -13.07 -1.53 -19.86
C MET A 163 -12.42 -0.16 -19.53
N GLN A 164 -11.12 -0.07 -19.22
CA GLN A 164 -10.45 1.21 -18.87
C GLN A 164 -9.16 1.44 -19.66
N SER A 165 -9.00 2.63 -20.24
CA SER A 165 -7.85 2.96 -21.10
C SER A 165 -6.51 3.16 -20.36
N ARG A 166 -6.51 3.19 -19.02
CA ARG A 166 -5.31 3.43 -18.20
C ARG A 166 -4.96 2.21 -17.35
N LYS A 167 -3.84 1.56 -17.68
CA LYS A 167 -3.31 0.41 -16.93
C LYS A 167 -2.55 0.76 -15.64
N VAL A 168 -2.25 2.05 -15.44
CA VAL A 168 -1.52 2.54 -14.26
C VAL A 168 -2.49 3.26 -13.34
N LEU A 169 -2.56 2.77 -12.09
CA LEU A 169 -3.46 3.27 -11.06
C LEU A 169 -2.78 4.36 -10.21
N ALA A 170 -3.61 5.25 -9.64
CA ALA A 170 -3.16 6.23 -8.66
C ALA A 170 -2.81 5.56 -7.32
N THR A 171 -1.96 6.20 -6.51
CA THR A 171 -1.50 5.66 -5.22
C THR A 171 -2.67 5.30 -4.30
N ASN A 172 -3.69 6.15 -4.24
CA ASN A 172 -4.88 5.89 -3.41
C ASN A 172 -5.71 4.70 -3.92
N HIS A 173 -5.84 4.52 -5.23
CA HIS A 173 -6.59 3.38 -5.79
C HIS A 173 -5.87 2.06 -5.48
N VAL A 174 -4.54 2.02 -5.60
CA VAL A 174 -3.76 0.83 -5.21
C VAL A 174 -3.99 0.50 -3.73
N ASN A 175 -3.89 1.49 -2.85
CA ASN A 175 -4.18 1.30 -1.42
C ASN A 175 -5.62 0.80 -1.18
N GLU A 176 -6.62 1.43 -1.81
CA GLU A 176 -8.03 1.05 -1.66
C GLU A 176 -8.27 -0.39 -2.10
N ILE A 177 -7.73 -0.80 -3.25
CA ILE A 177 -7.81 -2.19 -3.74
C ILE A 177 -7.19 -3.16 -2.73
N MET A 178 -6.01 -2.85 -2.21
CA MET A 178 -5.34 -3.71 -1.23
C MET A 178 -6.15 -3.86 0.06
N VAL A 179 -6.67 -2.75 0.58
CA VAL A 179 -7.52 -2.76 1.77
C VAL A 179 -8.83 -3.51 1.51
N LYS A 180 -9.41 -3.41 0.32
CA LYS A 180 -10.59 -4.20 -0.08
C LYS A 180 -10.28 -5.68 -0.24
N TRP A 181 -9.09 -6.03 -0.71
CA TRP A 181 -8.66 -7.42 -0.76
C TRP A 181 -8.60 -8.05 0.64
N LEU A 182 -8.16 -7.31 1.66
CA LEU A 182 -8.19 -7.80 3.05
C LEU A 182 -9.60 -8.13 3.56
N GLU A 183 -10.65 -7.56 2.94
CA GLU A 183 -12.05 -7.85 3.27
C GLU A 183 -12.59 -9.10 2.56
N CYS A 184 -12.15 -9.39 1.33
CA CYS A 184 -12.76 -10.43 0.49
C CYS A 184 -11.85 -11.58 0.07
N GLY A 185 -10.53 -11.43 0.16
CA GLY A 185 -9.55 -12.44 -0.26
C GLY A 185 -9.53 -12.68 -1.77
N ASP A 186 -10.19 -11.81 -2.54
CA ASP A 186 -10.43 -11.98 -3.97
C ASP A 186 -10.16 -10.67 -4.72
N TRP A 187 -9.28 -10.74 -5.72
CA TRP A 187 -8.88 -9.55 -6.48
C TRP A 187 -10.02 -8.99 -7.32
N ALA A 188 -10.85 -9.84 -7.94
CA ALA A 188 -11.98 -9.39 -8.75
C ALA A 188 -12.94 -8.52 -7.94
N ALA A 189 -13.34 -9.02 -6.77
CA ALA A 189 -14.19 -8.32 -5.82
C ALA A 189 -13.53 -7.05 -5.29
N ALA A 190 -12.23 -7.08 -5.00
CA ALA A 190 -11.49 -5.91 -4.54
C ALA A 190 -11.47 -4.79 -5.60
N PHE A 191 -11.18 -5.12 -6.87
CA PHE A 191 -11.24 -4.17 -7.98
C PHE A 191 -12.65 -3.60 -8.17
N MET A 192 -13.67 -4.45 -8.15
CA MET A 192 -15.07 -4.02 -8.32
C MET A 192 -15.56 -3.10 -7.20
N LYS A 193 -15.04 -3.26 -5.97
CA LYS A 193 -15.34 -2.39 -4.84
C LYS A 193 -14.56 -1.06 -4.88
N ALA A 194 -13.30 -1.09 -5.29
CA ALA A 194 -12.40 0.06 -5.23
C ALA A 194 -12.43 0.96 -6.48
N ILE A 195 -12.75 0.40 -7.65
CA ILE A 195 -12.86 1.18 -8.89
C ILE A 195 -14.32 1.65 -9.01
N PRO A 196 -14.60 2.96 -8.95
CA PRO A 196 -15.95 3.46 -9.11
C PRO A 196 -16.52 3.00 -10.45
N LYS A 197 -17.71 2.36 -10.45
CA LYS A 197 -18.49 2.21 -11.68
C LYS A 197 -18.69 3.63 -12.24
N ARG A 198 -18.29 3.87 -13.49
CA ARG A 198 -18.59 5.16 -14.15
C ARG A 198 -20.07 5.45 -13.93
N LYS A 199 -20.41 6.63 -13.41
CA LYS A 199 -21.73 7.21 -13.69
C LYS A 199 -21.76 7.39 -15.21
N GLY A 200 -22.47 6.50 -15.90
CA GLY A 200 -22.83 6.73 -17.30
C GLY A 200 -23.79 7.92 -17.36
N GLY A 201 -23.56 8.81 -18.32
CA GLY A 201 -24.36 10.01 -18.57
C GLY A 201 -23.62 11.28 -18.21
#